data_AF-A0A969W6Q6-F1
#
_entry.id   AF-A0A969W6Q6-F1
#
_cell.length_a   1.000
_cell.length_b   1.000
_cell.length_c   1.000
_cell.angle_alpha   90.00
_cell.angle_beta   90.00
_cell.angle_gamma   90.00
#
_symmetry.space_group_name_H-M   'P 1'
#
loop_
_entity.id
_entity.type
_entity.pdbx_description
1 polymer ?
#
loop_
_entity_poly.entity_id
_entity_poly.type
_entity_poly.pdbx_seq_one_letter_code
_entity_poly.pdbx_strand_id
1 'polypeptide(L)'
;MVYETSDVARFDYDPGTLQQLGLLIEPQRTNLYPYSQDAAQWNPSNITIVNNFSVAPDGTITGNKLTTTANSSFVRTGAVAVAPGNTYTLSSYYQNIEAGLARRFYNVTSGSELSAPALPIVGTPWAKISNSVLIPSGCTSAYFYPLYLNPGNGNGLEVTMAQVEPGADVTSYIKNPGSSSVTRAADTCVLTLPRTCDLLVQDRNGGEWRSGVPAGNYNLLPRNGSGYRVRKVTAYPLGVAATNPDWAVAA
;
A
#
# COMPACT_ATOMS: atom_id res chain seq x y z
N MET A 1 -5.08 9.69 -6.89
CA MET A 1 -4.84 8.23 -7.00
C MET A 1 -4.76 7.91 -8.47
N VAL A 2 -3.83 7.04 -8.86
CA VAL A 2 -3.53 6.77 -10.26
C VAL A 2 -4.41 5.62 -10.71
N TYR A 3 -5.46 5.92 -11.48
CA TYR A 3 -6.33 4.92 -12.10
C TYR A 3 -6.08 4.95 -13.58
N GLU A 4 -5.34 3.95 -14.06
CA GLU A 4 -5.11 3.77 -15.47
C GLU A 4 -5.71 2.43 -15.89
N THR A 5 -6.15 2.33 -17.14
CA THR A 5 -6.59 1.06 -17.72
C THR A 5 -5.43 0.06 -17.78
N SER A 6 -5.71 -1.22 -18.05
CA SER A 6 -4.67 -2.23 -18.28
C SER A 6 -3.64 -1.72 -19.29
N ASP A 7 -2.36 -2.03 -19.06
CA ASP A 7 -1.24 -1.73 -19.94
C ASP A 7 -0.96 -0.24 -20.19
N VAL A 8 -1.41 0.63 -19.29
CA VAL A 8 -1.08 2.06 -19.31
C VAL A 8 -0.09 2.38 -18.20
N ALA A 9 0.94 3.16 -18.55
CA ALA A 9 1.97 3.62 -17.64
C ALA A 9 1.34 4.46 -16.51
N ARG A 10 1.56 4.03 -15.26
CA ARG A 10 1.09 4.75 -14.09
C ARG A 10 2.15 5.73 -13.64
N PHE A 11 1.82 7.01 -13.52
CA PHE A 11 2.71 8.01 -12.93
C PHE A 11 2.23 8.35 -11.53
N ASP A 12 3.13 8.35 -10.56
CA ASP A 12 2.77 8.78 -9.21
C ASP A 12 2.90 10.29 -9.04
N TYR A 13 2.15 10.86 -8.12
CA TYR A 13 2.07 12.31 -7.89
C TYR A 13 2.14 12.63 -6.41
N ASP A 14 2.75 13.77 -6.09
CA ASP A 14 2.70 14.34 -4.76
C ASP A 14 1.25 14.80 -4.46
N PRO A 15 0.60 14.30 -3.40
CA PRO A 15 -0.82 14.58 -3.17
C PRO A 15 -1.12 16.03 -2.78
N GLY A 16 -0.14 16.80 -2.32
CA GLY A 16 -0.33 18.21 -1.93
C GLY A 16 -0.03 19.18 -3.08
N THR A 17 1.00 18.90 -3.87
CA THR A 17 1.49 19.78 -4.95
C THR A 17 1.07 19.33 -6.35
N LEU A 18 0.56 18.11 -6.48
CA LEU A 18 0.27 17.43 -7.75
C LEU A 18 1.49 17.31 -8.67
N GLN A 19 2.71 17.44 -8.13
CA GLN A 19 3.93 17.26 -8.88
C GLN A 19 4.15 15.78 -9.23
N GLN A 20 4.42 15.47 -10.50
CA GLN A 20 4.77 14.12 -10.93
C GLN A 20 6.06 13.63 -10.26
N LEU A 21 5.99 12.49 -9.58
CA LEU A 21 7.08 11.87 -8.85
C LEU A 21 7.87 10.85 -9.68
N GLY A 22 7.30 10.32 -10.77
CA GLY A 22 7.95 9.37 -11.68
C GLY A 22 7.01 8.27 -12.15
N LEU A 23 7.52 7.42 -13.06
CA LEU A 23 6.85 6.19 -13.49
C LEU A 23 6.78 5.22 -12.32
N LEU A 24 5.56 4.83 -11.97
CA LEU A 24 5.24 3.88 -10.92
C LEU A 24 5.40 2.44 -11.44
N ILE A 25 6.32 1.67 -10.87
CA ILE A 25 6.54 0.26 -11.19
C ILE A 25 6.39 -0.56 -9.92
N GLU A 26 5.25 -1.22 -9.72
CA GLU A 26 4.96 -1.96 -8.49
C GLU A 26 5.17 -3.46 -8.66
N PRO A 27 5.64 -4.17 -7.62
CA PRO A 27 5.88 -5.60 -7.68
C PRO A 27 4.55 -6.34 -7.61
N GLN A 28 4.61 -7.67 -7.72
CA GLN A 28 3.47 -8.50 -7.41
C GLN A 28 3.06 -8.28 -5.95
N ARG A 29 1.77 -8.10 -5.74
CA ARG A 29 1.18 -7.97 -4.41
C ARG A 29 -0.18 -8.64 -4.36
N THR A 30 -0.55 -9.07 -3.16
CA THR A 30 -1.82 -9.72 -2.88
C THR A 30 -2.55 -8.94 -1.80
N ASN A 31 -3.77 -8.49 -2.10
CA ASN A 31 -4.67 -7.95 -1.10
C ASN A 31 -5.40 -9.09 -0.39
N LEU A 32 -5.12 -9.23 0.90
CA LEU A 32 -5.69 -10.23 1.80
C LEU A 32 -6.99 -9.75 2.48
N TYR A 33 -7.41 -8.50 2.25
CA TYR A 33 -8.64 -7.93 2.83
C TYR A 33 -9.84 -8.24 1.92
N PRO A 34 -10.78 -9.11 2.32
CA PRO A 34 -11.95 -9.45 1.51
C PRO A 34 -12.96 -8.31 1.46
N TYR A 35 -13.72 -8.21 0.37
CA TYR A 35 -14.74 -7.18 0.17
C TYR A 35 -14.20 -5.77 0.48
N SER A 36 -13.02 -5.45 -0.06
CA SER A 36 -12.19 -4.31 0.35
C SER A 36 -12.80 -2.92 0.14
N GLN A 37 -13.94 -2.83 -0.54
CA GLN A 37 -14.73 -1.62 -0.74
C GLN A 37 -16.00 -1.54 0.12
N ASP A 38 -16.41 -2.64 0.77
CA ASP A 38 -17.72 -2.79 1.44
C ASP A 38 -17.54 -3.02 2.94
N ALA A 39 -17.73 -1.97 3.74
CA ALA A 39 -17.50 -2.02 5.18
C ALA A 39 -18.50 -2.89 5.96
N ALA A 40 -19.68 -3.18 5.39
CA ALA A 40 -20.65 -4.08 6.03
C ALA A 40 -20.14 -5.54 6.10
N GLN A 41 -19.20 -5.91 5.23
CA GLN A 41 -18.56 -7.24 5.23
C GLN A 41 -17.35 -7.33 6.17
N TRP A 42 -16.95 -6.23 6.82
CA TRP A 42 -15.73 -6.17 7.63
C TRP A 42 -15.99 -6.55 9.08
N ASN A 43 -16.66 -7.69 9.33
CA ASN A 43 -16.96 -8.24 10.66
C ASN A 43 -17.27 -7.17 11.73
N PRO A 44 -18.29 -6.33 11.50
CA PRO A 44 -18.56 -5.17 12.34
C PRO A 44 -19.01 -5.54 13.75
N SER A 45 -18.66 -4.71 14.73
CA SER A 45 -19.18 -4.77 16.09
C SER A 45 -19.36 -3.37 16.65
N ASN A 46 -20.50 -3.13 17.30
CA ASN A 46 -20.85 -1.84 17.91
C ASN A 46 -20.66 -0.64 16.97
N ILE A 47 -21.06 -0.79 15.71
CA ILE A 47 -20.84 0.23 14.69
C ILE A 47 -22.07 0.36 13.80
N THR A 48 -22.46 1.59 13.49
CA THR A 48 -23.43 1.90 12.43
C THR A 48 -22.67 2.14 11.14
N ILE A 49 -23.11 1.51 10.05
CA ILE A 49 -22.47 1.59 8.74
C ILE A 49 -23.48 2.10 7.72
N VAL A 50 -23.10 3.16 7.02
CA VAL A 50 -23.75 3.60 5.78
C VAL A 50 -22.76 3.37 4.65
N ASN A 51 -22.91 2.25 3.95
CA ASN A 51 -22.09 1.92 2.79
C ASN A 51 -22.42 2.82 1.59
N ASN A 52 -21.48 2.94 0.66
CA ASN A 52 -21.66 3.69 -0.59
C ASN A 52 -22.21 5.12 -0.35
N PHE A 53 -21.73 5.75 0.71
CA PHE A 53 -22.14 7.07 1.17
C PHE A 53 -21.58 8.21 0.32
N SER A 54 -20.33 8.08 -0.12
CA SER A 54 -19.61 9.14 -0.83
C SER A 54 -18.76 8.60 -1.99
N VAL A 55 -18.38 9.51 -2.89
CA VAL A 55 -17.47 9.20 -4.00
C VAL A 55 -16.07 8.97 -3.44
N ALA A 56 -15.55 7.77 -3.67
CA ALA A 56 -14.22 7.34 -3.28
C ALA A 56 -13.15 7.85 -4.27
N PRO A 57 -11.86 7.72 -3.95
CA PRO A 57 -10.78 8.20 -4.81
C PRO A 57 -10.72 7.62 -6.24
N ASP A 58 -11.36 6.47 -6.51
CA ASP A 58 -11.54 5.87 -7.85
C ASP A 58 -12.66 6.53 -8.65
N GLY A 59 -13.39 7.48 -8.08
CA GLY A 59 -14.60 8.02 -8.68
C GLY A 59 -15.81 7.08 -8.56
N THR A 60 -15.68 5.93 -7.90
CA THR A 60 -16.82 5.06 -7.61
C THR A 60 -17.51 5.48 -6.32
N ILE A 61 -18.80 5.16 -6.16
CA ILE A 61 -19.53 5.42 -4.92
C ILE A 61 -19.29 4.24 -3.97
N THR A 62 -18.12 4.20 -3.35
CA THR A 62 -17.69 3.14 -2.41
C THR A 62 -17.10 3.70 -1.11
N GLY A 63 -17.24 5.00 -0.86
CA GLY A 63 -16.93 5.59 0.44
C GLY A 63 -17.95 5.10 1.48
N ASN A 64 -17.50 4.59 2.63
CA ASN A 64 -18.39 4.08 3.66
C ASN A 64 -18.31 4.97 4.90
N LYS A 65 -19.44 5.41 5.44
CA LYS A 65 -19.50 6.16 6.69
C LYS A 65 -19.71 5.21 7.86
N LEU A 66 -18.82 5.27 8.84
CA LEU A 66 -18.81 4.44 10.03
C LEU A 66 -19.01 5.33 11.26
N THR A 67 -19.84 4.89 12.20
CA THR A 67 -20.07 5.59 13.47
C THR A 67 -20.10 4.59 14.61
N THR A 68 -19.22 4.79 15.59
CA THR A 68 -19.11 3.93 16.78
C THR A 68 -20.34 4.10 17.69
N THR A 69 -20.87 3.00 18.24
CA THR A 69 -22.11 3.03 19.03
C THR A 69 -21.93 2.60 20.49
N ALA A 70 -20.81 1.97 20.83
CA ALA A 70 -20.49 1.56 22.20
C ALA A 70 -18.97 1.37 22.40
N ASN A 71 -18.55 0.99 23.61
CA ASN A 71 -17.16 0.57 23.83
C ASN A 71 -16.81 -0.65 22.96
N SER A 72 -15.53 -0.79 22.63
CA SER A 72 -15.04 -1.87 21.76
C SER A 72 -15.74 -1.87 20.40
N SER A 73 -15.88 -0.69 19.78
CA SER A 73 -16.39 -0.54 18.42
C SER A 73 -15.32 -0.86 17.40
N PHE A 74 -15.66 -1.63 16.37
CA PHE A 74 -14.71 -1.96 15.30
C PHE A 74 -15.32 -2.45 14.00
N VAL A 75 -14.49 -2.40 12.96
CA VAL A 75 -14.56 -3.24 11.76
C VAL A 75 -13.19 -3.87 11.53
N ARG A 76 -13.15 -5.10 11.02
CA ARG A 76 -11.94 -5.90 10.85
C ARG A 76 -12.05 -6.98 9.79
N THR A 77 -10.91 -7.49 9.37
CA THR A 77 -10.84 -8.76 8.64
C THR A 77 -11.35 -9.92 9.49
N GLY A 78 -11.70 -11.02 8.82
CA GLY A 78 -11.63 -12.36 9.42
C GLY A 78 -10.18 -12.73 9.80
N ALA A 79 -9.97 -13.96 10.27
CA ALA A 79 -8.63 -14.44 10.61
C ALA A 79 -7.79 -14.54 9.35
N VAL A 80 -6.70 -13.77 9.28
CA VAL A 80 -5.75 -13.81 8.17
C VAL A 80 -4.57 -14.66 8.59
N ALA A 81 -4.23 -15.67 7.79
CA ALA A 81 -3.01 -16.45 7.97
C ALA A 81 -1.80 -15.52 7.80
N VAL A 82 -0.94 -15.49 8.82
CA VAL A 82 0.30 -14.71 8.83
C VAL A 82 1.47 -15.61 9.19
N ALA A 83 2.69 -15.14 8.92
CA ALA A 83 3.90 -15.89 9.20
C ALA A 83 4.83 -15.08 10.11
N PRO A 84 5.37 -15.66 11.20
CA PRO A 84 6.36 -15.02 12.06
C PRO A 84 7.56 -14.50 11.28
N GLY A 85 8.10 -13.36 11.71
CA GLY A 85 9.25 -12.71 11.07
C GLY A 85 8.91 -11.89 9.82
N ASN A 86 7.70 -12.01 9.28
CA ASN A 86 7.24 -11.20 8.17
C ASN A 86 6.50 -9.94 8.64
N THR A 87 6.61 -8.87 7.87
CA THR A 87 5.82 -7.64 8.07
C THR A 87 4.56 -7.69 7.21
N TYR A 88 3.45 -7.19 7.74
CA TYR A 88 2.20 -6.98 7.01
C TYR A 88 1.75 -5.53 7.14
N THR A 89 1.23 -4.97 6.06
CA THR A 89 0.79 -3.56 6.01
C THR A 89 -0.71 -3.50 5.77
N LEU A 90 -1.43 -2.80 6.65
CA LEU A 90 -2.82 -2.38 6.42
C LEU A 90 -2.81 -0.96 5.86
N SER A 91 -3.49 -0.75 4.74
CA SER A 91 -3.76 0.57 4.19
C SER A 91 -5.23 0.75 3.83
N SER A 92 -5.75 1.96 3.97
CA SER A 92 -7.10 2.34 3.53
C SER A 92 -7.13 3.83 3.24
N TYR A 93 -8.14 4.28 2.50
CA TYR A 93 -8.39 5.71 2.29
C TYR A 93 -9.41 6.19 3.31
N TYR A 94 -9.16 7.36 3.88
CA TYR A 94 -10.02 7.95 4.89
C TYR A 94 -10.29 9.44 4.62
N GLN A 95 -11.46 9.89 5.05
CA GLN A 95 -11.79 11.31 5.20
C GLN A 95 -12.73 11.49 6.41
N ASN A 96 -12.88 12.73 6.88
CA ASN A 96 -13.76 13.09 7.99
C ASN A 96 -13.51 12.25 9.27
N ILE A 97 -12.24 11.98 9.60
CA ILE A 97 -11.88 11.23 10.81
C ILE A 97 -12.07 12.11 12.04
N GLU A 98 -12.91 11.67 12.97
CA GLU A 98 -13.04 12.28 14.30
C GLU A 98 -12.00 11.76 15.30
N ALA A 99 -11.75 12.53 16.37
CA ALA A 99 -10.71 12.24 17.35
C ALA A 99 -10.98 10.96 18.15
N GLY A 100 -9.90 10.30 18.58
CA GLY A 100 -9.95 9.12 19.45
C GLY A 100 -10.02 7.78 18.73
N LEU A 101 -10.19 7.77 17.40
CA LEU A 101 -10.21 6.56 16.60
C LEU A 101 -8.80 5.99 16.38
N ALA A 102 -8.69 4.68 16.26
CA ALA A 102 -7.44 3.98 16.00
C ALA A 102 -7.61 2.92 14.91
N ARG A 103 -6.49 2.46 14.36
CA ARG A 103 -6.39 1.14 13.74
C ARG A 103 -5.90 0.15 14.77
N ARG A 104 -6.02 -1.14 14.46
CA ARG A 104 -5.58 -2.21 15.35
C ARG A 104 -5.05 -3.40 14.57
N PHE A 105 -4.03 -4.06 15.13
CA PHE A 105 -3.44 -5.30 14.68
C PHE A 105 -3.45 -6.24 15.88
N TYR A 106 -4.14 -7.37 15.76
CA TYR A 106 -4.37 -8.25 16.89
C TYR A 106 -3.91 -9.66 16.59
N ASN A 107 -3.13 -10.24 17.51
CA ASN A 107 -2.65 -11.62 17.44
C ASN A 107 -3.78 -12.56 17.86
N VAL A 108 -4.31 -13.31 16.90
CA VAL A 108 -5.39 -14.26 17.15
C VAL A 108 -4.84 -15.53 17.79
N THR A 109 -3.62 -15.93 17.43
CA THR A 109 -2.99 -17.16 17.95
C THR A 109 -2.79 -17.11 19.46
N SER A 110 -2.37 -15.97 20.01
CA SER A 110 -2.15 -15.80 21.46
C SER A 110 -3.21 -14.94 22.17
N GLY A 111 -4.16 -14.34 21.44
CA GLY A 111 -5.17 -13.46 22.03
C GLY A 111 -4.60 -12.15 22.59
N SER A 112 -3.58 -11.58 21.94
CA SER A 112 -2.87 -10.39 22.45
C SER A 112 -2.80 -9.25 21.42
N GLU A 113 -2.62 -8.02 21.90
CA GLU A 113 -2.37 -6.86 21.04
C GLU A 113 -1.04 -7.00 20.30
N LEU A 114 -1.02 -6.69 18.99
CA LEU A 114 0.24 -6.44 18.27
C LEU A 114 0.54 -4.95 18.22
N SER A 115 -0.46 -4.13 17.84
CA SER A 115 -0.37 -2.66 17.88
C SER A 115 -1.74 -2.01 17.64
N ALA A 116 -1.96 -0.85 18.27
CA ALA A 116 -3.17 -0.05 18.09
C ALA A 116 -2.85 1.43 17.76
N PRO A 117 -2.30 1.71 16.57
CA PRO A 117 -1.91 3.07 16.21
C PRO A 117 -3.12 3.99 16.04
N ALA A 118 -3.06 5.19 16.63
CA ALA A 118 -4.09 6.21 16.49
C ALA A 118 -4.26 6.63 15.03
N LEU A 119 -5.50 6.89 14.62
CA LEU A 119 -5.80 7.50 13.33
C LEU A 119 -5.60 9.01 13.44
N PRO A 120 -4.84 9.63 12.52
CA PRO A 120 -4.74 11.08 12.48
C PRO A 120 -6.08 11.69 12.06
N ILE A 121 -6.35 12.91 12.52
CA ILE A 121 -7.48 13.68 12.01
C ILE A 121 -7.23 14.00 10.54
N VAL A 122 -8.18 13.62 9.69
CA VAL A 122 -8.19 13.92 8.26
C VAL A 122 -9.55 14.52 7.94
N GLY A 123 -9.54 15.72 7.35
CA GLY A 123 -10.75 16.35 6.80
C GLY A 123 -11.07 15.76 5.42
N THR A 124 -11.27 16.63 4.45
CA THR A 124 -11.39 16.29 3.02
C THR A 124 -10.25 16.95 2.24
N PRO A 125 -9.78 16.37 1.13
CA PRO A 125 -10.24 15.12 0.49
C PRO A 125 -9.67 13.87 1.17
N TRP A 126 -10.03 12.69 0.64
CA TRP A 126 -9.49 11.39 1.02
C TRP A 126 -7.96 11.35 1.10
N ALA A 127 -7.43 10.85 2.22
CA ALA A 127 -6.01 10.55 2.40
C ALA A 127 -5.80 9.04 2.58
N LYS A 128 -4.75 8.50 1.95
CA LYS A 128 -4.33 7.12 2.22
C LYS A 128 -3.55 7.08 3.52
N ILE A 129 -3.94 6.19 4.43
CA ILE A 129 -3.29 5.99 5.72
C ILE A 129 -2.84 4.53 5.80
N SER A 130 -1.56 4.28 6.12
CA SER A 130 -0.97 2.93 6.22
C SER A 130 -0.23 2.72 7.55
N ASN A 131 -0.28 1.51 8.09
CA ASN A 131 0.57 1.07 9.20
C ASN A 131 1.01 -0.35 8.92
N SER A 132 2.23 -0.67 9.35
CA SER A 132 2.82 -1.99 9.21
C SER A 132 3.04 -2.60 10.58
N VAL A 133 2.94 -3.92 10.67
CA VAL A 133 3.20 -4.69 11.88
C VAL A 133 4.17 -5.84 11.56
N LEU A 134 5.20 -6.00 12.39
CA LEU A 134 6.05 -7.19 12.36
C LEU A 134 5.36 -8.31 13.14
N ILE A 135 5.21 -9.47 12.50
CA ILE A 135 4.55 -10.62 13.13
C ILE A 135 5.56 -11.33 14.06
N PRO A 136 5.29 -11.39 15.38
CA PRO A 136 6.21 -11.98 16.35
C PRO A 136 6.28 -13.51 16.22
N SER A 137 7.30 -14.10 16.86
CA SER A 137 7.42 -15.55 16.98
C SER A 137 6.13 -16.19 17.51
N GLY A 138 5.71 -17.31 16.90
CA GLY A 138 4.52 -18.05 17.30
C GLY A 138 3.18 -17.47 16.82
N CYS A 139 3.15 -16.27 16.21
CA CYS A 139 1.91 -15.71 15.64
C CYS A 139 1.67 -16.22 14.21
N THR A 140 0.62 -17.01 14.03
CA THR A 140 0.24 -17.59 12.73
C THR A 140 -1.10 -17.07 12.19
N SER A 141 -1.83 -16.30 12.98
CA SER A 141 -3.10 -15.71 12.60
C SER A 141 -3.27 -14.32 13.22
N ALA A 142 -3.71 -13.36 12.41
CA ALA A 142 -3.93 -11.98 12.85
C ALA A 142 -5.26 -11.41 12.34
N TYR A 143 -5.80 -10.43 13.07
CA TYR A 143 -6.88 -9.57 12.62
C TYR A 143 -6.34 -8.16 12.32
N PHE A 144 -6.84 -7.55 11.25
CA PHE A 144 -6.48 -6.20 10.81
C PHE A 144 -7.71 -5.31 10.83
N TYR A 145 -7.64 -4.20 11.56
CA TYR A 145 -8.77 -3.32 11.84
C TYR A 145 -8.56 -1.96 11.18
N PRO A 146 -9.34 -1.60 10.14
CA PRO A 146 -9.38 -0.25 9.61
C PRO A 146 -9.93 0.77 10.63
N LEU A 147 -10.73 0.31 11.60
CA LEU A 147 -11.23 1.13 12.71
C LEU A 147 -11.37 0.28 13.98
N TYR A 148 -10.92 0.86 15.09
CA TYR A 148 -11.09 0.37 16.45
C TYR A 148 -11.23 1.56 17.42
N LEU A 149 -12.12 1.43 18.41
CA LEU A 149 -12.28 2.38 19.51
C LEU A 149 -12.61 1.63 20.81
N ASN A 150 -11.81 1.87 21.85
CA ASN A 150 -12.08 1.40 23.20
C ASN A 150 -11.25 2.18 24.26
N PRO A 151 -11.88 2.79 25.29
CA PRO A 151 -13.32 3.04 25.43
C PRO A 151 -13.77 4.18 24.50
N GLY A 152 -15.07 4.42 24.41
CA GLY A 152 -15.65 5.54 23.67
C GLY A 152 -16.80 5.13 22.76
N ASN A 153 -17.62 6.10 22.36
CA ASN A 153 -18.70 5.94 21.39
C ASN A 153 -19.04 7.31 20.74
N GLY A 154 -19.80 7.28 19.66
CA GLY A 154 -20.28 8.47 18.96
C GLY A 154 -19.31 9.02 17.91
N ASN A 155 -18.04 8.59 17.94
CA ASN A 155 -17.05 9.01 16.96
C ASN A 155 -17.24 8.35 15.60
N GLY A 156 -17.02 9.10 14.52
CA GLY A 156 -17.16 8.63 13.15
C GLY A 156 -15.97 8.91 12.23
N LEU A 157 -15.95 8.20 11.11
CA LEU A 157 -15.08 8.46 9.96
C LEU A 157 -15.72 7.98 8.67
N GLU A 158 -15.16 8.38 7.54
CA GLU A 158 -15.39 7.72 6.26
C GLU A 158 -14.15 6.92 5.84
N VAL A 159 -14.36 5.68 5.36
CA VAL A 159 -13.30 4.75 4.95
C VAL A 159 -13.67 3.97 3.70
N THR A 160 -12.67 3.65 2.89
CA THR A 160 -12.80 2.75 1.74
C THR A 160 -11.46 2.10 1.38
N MET A 161 -11.47 1.18 0.43
CA MET A 161 -10.28 0.58 -0.19
C MET A 161 -9.32 -0.05 0.84
N ALA A 162 -9.86 -0.89 1.72
CA ALA A 162 -9.08 -1.60 2.72
C ALA A 162 -8.16 -2.64 2.07
N GLN A 163 -6.89 -2.63 2.42
CA GLN A 163 -5.89 -3.50 1.81
C GLN A 163 -4.90 -3.99 2.85
N VAL A 164 -4.75 -5.31 2.95
CA VAL A 164 -3.70 -5.96 3.76
C VAL A 164 -2.75 -6.67 2.81
N GLU A 165 -1.48 -6.31 2.85
CA GLU A 165 -0.44 -6.88 1.99
C GLU A 165 0.72 -7.41 2.83
N PRO A 166 1.36 -8.52 2.42
CA PRO A 166 2.67 -8.88 2.95
C PRO A 166 3.74 -7.89 2.46
N GLY A 167 4.64 -7.49 3.35
CA GLY A 167 5.67 -6.48 3.12
C GLY A 167 5.38 -5.15 3.82
N ALA A 168 6.41 -4.31 3.92
CA ALA A 168 6.31 -2.96 4.50
C ALA A 168 5.89 -1.91 3.46
N ASP A 169 6.08 -2.18 2.17
CA ASP A 169 5.78 -1.23 1.10
C ASP A 169 4.29 -1.09 0.87
N VAL A 170 3.83 0.15 0.80
CA VAL A 170 2.45 0.49 0.43
C VAL A 170 2.35 0.52 -1.09
N THR A 171 1.48 -0.30 -1.67
CA THR A 171 1.21 -0.26 -3.12
C THR A 171 -0.17 0.31 -3.44
N SER A 172 -0.46 0.50 -4.72
CA SER A 172 -1.77 0.91 -5.21
C SER A 172 -2.85 -0.07 -4.78
N TYR A 173 -4.08 0.42 -4.67
CA TYR A 173 -5.20 -0.41 -4.26
C TYR A 173 -5.47 -1.53 -5.29
N ILE A 174 -5.55 -2.76 -4.80
CA ILE A 174 -5.98 -3.95 -5.49
C ILE A 174 -7.38 -4.25 -4.98
N LYS A 175 -8.39 -3.92 -5.78
CA LYS A 175 -9.78 -4.17 -5.43
C LYS A 175 -10.02 -5.67 -5.25
N ASN A 176 -10.54 -6.03 -4.09
CA ASN A 176 -10.96 -7.38 -3.75
C ASN A 176 -12.48 -7.40 -3.47
N PRO A 177 -13.31 -7.68 -4.47
CA PRO A 177 -14.76 -7.70 -4.31
C PRO A 177 -15.30 -9.02 -3.73
N GLY A 178 -14.44 -10.01 -3.42
CA GLY A 178 -14.86 -11.35 -3.01
C GLY A 178 -14.34 -11.74 -1.62
N SER A 179 -14.59 -13.01 -1.26
CA SER A 179 -14.19 -13.61 0.02
C SER A 179 -12.76 -14.16 0.04
N SER A 180 -12.13 -14.31 -1.12
CA SER A 180 -10.75 -14.83 -1.28
C SER A 180 -9.77 -13.68 -1.52
N SER A 181 -8.48 -13.93 -1.36
CA SER A 181 -7.46 -12.93 -1.69
C SER A 181 -7.38 -12.66 -3.20
N VAL A 182 -6.96 -11.46 -3.57
CA VAL A 182 -6.77 -11.06 -4.98
C VAL A 182 -5.33 -10.60 -5.17
N THR A 183 -4.67 -11.11 -6.22
CA THR A 183 -3.27 -10.81 -6.55
C THR A 183 -3.20 -9.95 -7.79
N ARG A 184 -2.45 -8.85 -7.72
CA ARG A 184 -2.00 -8.06 -8.87
C ARG A 184 -0.60 -8.53 -9.26
N ALA A 185 -0.38 -8.79 -10.54
CA ALA A 185 0.94 -9.13 -11.09
C ALA A 185 1.94 -7.97 -10.90
N ALA A 186 3.23 -8.26 -11.00
CA ALA A 186 4.24 -7.21 -11.05
C ALA A 186 4.10 -6.38 -12.34
N ASP A 187 4.34 -5.08 -12.24
CA ASP A 187 4.42 -4.22 -13.41
C ASP A 187 5.67 -4.55 -14.22
N THR A 188 5.53 -4.57 -15.54
CA THR A 188 6.65 -4.79 -16.46
C THR A 188 6.93 -3.51 -17.24
N CYS A 189 8.11 -2.93 -17.04
CA CYS A 189 8.62 -1.85 -17.86
C CYS A 189 9.79 -2.37 -18.69
N VAL A 190 9.68 -2.35 -20.02
CA VAL A 190 10.73 -2.87 -20.92
C VAL A 190 11.44 -1.72 -21.61
N LEU A 191 12.76 -1.69 -21.49
CA LEU A 191 13.66 -0.83 -22.25
C LEU A 191 14.24 -1.64 -23.41
N THR A 192 14.11 -1.15 -24.64
CA THR A 192 14.80 -1.75 -25.80
C THR A 192 16.13 -1.04 -26.00
N LEU A 193 17.22 -1.74 -25.72
CA LEU A 193 18.57 -1.20 -25.74
C LEU A 193 19.27 -1.57 -27.07
N PRO A 194 19.82 -0.61 -27.81
CA PRO A 194 20.45 -0.88 -29.11
C PRO A 194 21.82 -1.56 -29.00
N ARG A 195 22.41 -1.56 -27.79
CA ARG A 195 23.74 -2.11 -27.50
C ARG A 195 23.85 -2.46 -26.03
N THR A 196 24.84 -3.27 -25.68
CA THR A 196 25.25 -3.44 -24.28
C THR A 196 25.72 -2.09 -23.72
N CYS A 197 25.22 -1.73 -22.53
CA CYS A 197 25.46 -0.44 -21.91
C CYS A 197 25.40 -0.52 -20.38
N ASP A 198 25.92 0.51 -19.74
CA ASP A 198 25.64 0.74 -18.33
C ASP A 198 24.41 1.66 -18.21
N LEU A 199 23.50 1.35 -17.28
CA LEU A 199 22.31 2.17 -17.01
C LEU A 199 22.44 2.87 -15.66
N LEU A 200 22.08 4.15 -15.62
CA LEU A 200 21.79 4.86 -14.39
C LEU A 200 20.27 5.08 -14.30
N VAL A 201 19.63 4.41 -13.34
CA VAL A 201 18.20 4.51 -13.04
C VAL A 201 18.02 5.43 -11.85
N GLN A 202 17.24 6.50 -11.98
CA GLN A 202 17.13 7.54 -10.95
C GLN A 202 15.70 7.73 -10.47
N ASP A 203 15.56 7.92 -9.16
CA ASP A 203 14.33 8.27 -8.45
C ASP A 203 14.49 9.64 -7.74
N ARG A 204 13.60 9.99 -6.81
CA ARG A 204 13.73 11.24 -6.01
C ARG A 204 14.84 11.17 -4.95
N ASN A 205 15.24 9.96 -4.56
CA ASN A 205 16.15 9.66 -3.46
C ASN A 205 17.57 9.30 -3.95
N GLY A 206 17.83 9.28 -5.25
CA GLY A 206 19.15 9.01 -5.82
C GLY A 206 19.11 8.24 -7.14
N GLY A 207 20.19 7.51 -7.44
CA GLY A 207 20.26 6.64 -8.60
C GLY A 207 20.94 5.31 -8.30
N GLU A 208 20.61 4.29 -9.09
CA GLU A 208 21.18 2.94 -9.07
C GLU A 208 21.87 2.70 -10.42
N TRP A 209 23.12 2.25 -10.37
CA TRP A 209 23.86 1.84 -11.56
C TRP A 209 23.66 0.36 -11.83
N ARG A 210 23.46 0.03 -13.11
CA ARG A 210 23.39 -1.34 -13.62
C ARG A 210 24.45 -1.47 -14.69
N SER A 211 25.52 -2.19 -14.37
CA SER A 211 26.66 -2.37 -15.27
C SER A 211 26.41 -3.52 -16.24
N GLY A 212 26.87 -3.39 -17.49
CA GLY A 212 26.86 -4.50 -18.44
C GLY A 212 25.49 -4.97 -18.88
N VAL A 213 24.48 -4.10 -18.88
CA VAL A 213 23.12 -4.44 -19.31
C VAL A 213 23.14 -4.80 -20.79
N PRO A 214 22.74 -6.03 -21.19
CA PRO A 214 22.82 -6.48 -22.58
C PRO A 214 21.95 -5.66 -23.54
N ALA A 215 22.33 -5.67 -24.81
CA ALA A 215 21.46 -5.20 -25.90
C ALA A 215 20.16 -6.02 -25.95
N GLY A 216 19.09 -5.42 -26.49
CA GLY A 216 17.77 -6.03 -26.60
C GLY A 216 16.81 -5.58 -25.50
N ASN A 217 15.82 -6.41 -25.22
CA ASN A 217 14.78 -6.07 -24.24
C ASN A 217 15.30 -6.29 -22.82
N TYR A 218 15.25 -5.22 -22.03
CA TYR A 218 15.66 -5.20 -20.64
C TYR A 218 14.48 -4.81 -19.75
N ASN A 219 14.11 -5.70 -18.82
CA ASN A 219 13.07 -5.43 -17.84
C ASN A 219 13.62 -4.51 -16.75
N LEU A 220 13.11 -3.28 -16.71
CA LEU A 220 13.42 -2.31 -15.68
C LEU A 220 12.70 -2.71 -14.39
N LEU A 221 13.42 -3.42 -13.53
CA LEU A 221 12.96 -3.77 -12.19
C LEU A 221 13.06 -2.57 -11.22
N PRO A 222 12.25 -2.55 -10.14
CA PRO A 222 12.39 -1.56 -9.06
C PRO A 222 13.79 -1.58 -8.42
N ARG A 223 14.16 -0.45 -7.80
CA ARG A 223 15.38 -0.35 -6.97
C ARG A 223 15.26 -1.23 -5.73
N ASN A 224 16.31 -2.00 -5.42
CA ASN A 224 16.48 -2.96 -4.30
C ASN A 224 15.48 -2.76 -3.12
N GLY A 225 14.26 -3.28 -3.28
CA GLY A 225 13.21 -3.29 -2.25
C GLY A 225 12.72 -1.92 -1.71
N SER A 226 13.05 -0.78 -2.33
CA SER A 226 12.67 0.55 -1.83
C SER A 226 12.30 1.50 -2.98
N GLY A 227 11.01 1.82 -3.09
CA GLY A 227 10.51 3.00 -3.81
C GLY A 227 10.35 2.87 -5.33
N TYR A 228 9.09 2.80 -5.77
CA TYR A 228 8.63 2.43 -7.10
C TYR A 228 8.61 3.53 -8.17
N ARG A 229 9.46 4.57 -8.10
CA ARG A 229 9.26 5.79 -8.92
C ARG A 229 10.47 6.14 -9.79
N VAL A 230 10.49 5.64 -11.02
CA VAL A 230 11.55 5.94 -11.99
C VAL A 230 11.31 7.33 -12.60
N ARG A 231 12.26 8.25 -12.42
CA ARG A 231 12.22 9.60 -13.00
C ARG A 231 13.05 9.73 -14.26
N LYS A 232 14.21 9.08 -14.29
CA LYS A 232 15.16 9.16 -15.39
C LYS A 232 15.92 7.85 -15.53
N VAL A 233 16.11 7.43 -16.78
CA VAL A 233 17.04 6.36 -17.13
C VAL A 233 18.05 6.93 -18.11
N THR A 234 19.34 6.76 -17.83
CA THR A 234 20.42 7.21 -18.72
C THR A 234 21.27 6.01 -19.10
N ALA A 235 21.47 5.79 -20.41
CA ALA A 235 22.33 4.74 -20.92
C ALA A 235 23.71 5.31 -21.28
N TYR A 236 24.76 4.66 -20.80
CA TYR A 236 26.16 5.04 -21.00
C TYR A 236 26.89 4.00 -21.87
N PRO A 237 28.03 4.35 -22.49
CA PRO A 237 28.99 3.34 -22.95
C PRO A 237 29.28 2.31 -21.86
N LEU A 238 29.51 1.06 -22.26
CA LEU A 238 29.91 0.00 -21.32
C LEU A 238 31.24 0.38 -20.65
N GLY A 239 31.33 0.17 -19.33
CA GLY A 239 32.53 0.41 -18.53
C GLY A 239 32.56 1.76 -17.82
N VAL A 240 31.62 2.66 -18.10
CA VAL A 240 31.45 3.92 -17.34
C VAL A 240 31.12 3.61 -15.89
N ALA A 241 30.34 2.54 -15.66
CA ALA A 241 30.02 2.01 -14.34
C ALA A 241 31.19 1.26 -13.65
N ALA A 242 32.43 1.33 -14.14
CA ALA A 242 33.61 0.91 -13.36
C ALA A 242 34.60 2.03 -13.01
N THR A 243 34.52 3.21 -13.64
CA THR A 243 35.65 4.17 -13.69
C THR A 243 35.55 5.40 -12.79
N ASN A 244 34.58 5.49 -11.90
CA ASN A 244 34.42 6.64 -11.02
C ASN A 244 34.03 6.10 -9.61
N PRO A 245 34.84 6.41 -8.57
CA PRO A 245 34.76 5.70 -7.28
C PRO A 245 33.63 6.20 -6.36
N ASP A 246 33.01 7.35 -6.65
CA ASP A 246 32.00 7.99 -5.78
C ASP A 246 30.59 7.37 -5.87
N TRP A 247 30.37 6.35 -6.71
CA TRP A 247 29.03 5.82 -7.03
C TRP A 247 28.96 4.30 -7.09
N ALA A 248 29.99 3.62 -6.60
CA ALA A 248 29.97 2.20 -6.29
C ALA A 248 29.27 1.95 -4.94
N VAL A 249 28.01 2.38 -4.78
CA VAL A 249 27.21 1.99 -3.62
C VAL A 249 25.80 1.58 -4.05
N ALA A 250 25.65 0.26 -4.17
CA ALA A 250 24.55 -0.58 -3.67
C ALA A 250 24.25 -1.69 -4.69
N ALA A 251 25.09 -2.74 -4.66
CA ALA A 251 24.66 -4.08 -5.07
C ALA A 251 23.56 -4.57 -4.11
#